data_AF-A0A0K1QAX1-F1
#
_entry.id   AF-A0A0K1QAX1-F1
#
_cell.length_a   1.000
_cell.length_b   1.000
_cell.length_c   1.000
_cell.angle_alpha   90.00
_cell.angle_beta   90.00
_cell.angle_gamma   90.00
#
_symmetry.space_group_name_H-M   'P 1'
#
loop_
_entity.id
_entity.type
_entity.pdbx_description
1 polymer ?
#
loop_
_entity_poly.entity_id
_entity_poly.type
_entity_poly.pdbx_seq_one_letter_code
_entity_poly.pdbx_strand_id
1 'polypeptide(L)'
;MTPTEPWRYTLAVPNAPERAPSKKASRLDRLVYGVFIALTAAFVVSSIVQVASELFFTDEARPKAAGAAGPAVNPACAERIGDMIHAIDVARLEASHKSDRDTALHAYSVAKDAAWARYGELTRACESDPNGVDALAALDRFERAAERDAIRQAVELGRVRRSVDSFIR
;
A
#
# COMPACT_ATOMS: atom_id res chain seq x y z
N MET A 1 -1.63 -6.48 70.48
CA MET A 1 -2.57 -5.34 70.38
C MET A 1 -2.71 -4.97 68.92
N THR A 2 -3.96 -4.78 68.52
CA THR A 2 -4.53 -4.79 67.16
C THR A 2 -4.14 -3.57 66.30
N PRO A 3 -4.22 -3.70 64.97
CA PRO A 3 -3.82 -2.69 63.98
C PRO A 3 -4.94 -1.69 63.69
N THR A 4 -4.61 -0.43 63.43
CA THR A 4 -5.57 0.60 62.98
C THR A 4 -5.00 1.40 61.81
N GLU A 5 -5.36 0.98 60.59
CA GLU A 5 -5.40 1.82 59.39
C GLU A 5 -6.70 2.66 59.41
N PRO A 6 -6.64 3.97 59.11
CA PRO A 6 -7.86 4.67 58.71
C PRO A 6 -7.61 5.65 57.56
N TRP A 7 -7.23 5.16 56.37
CA TRP A 7 -7.28 5.98 55.14
C TRP A 7 -7.84 5.20 53.96
N ARG A 8 -9.04 4.63 54.14
CA ARG A 8 -9.90 4.24 53.02
C ARG A 8 -10.76 5.44 52.64
N TYR A 9 -10.26 6.26 51.71
CA TYR A 9 -11.11 7.16 50.95
C TYR A 9 -11.89 6.32 49.93
N THR A 10 -13.03 5.78 50.34
CA THR A 10 -14.07 5.35 49.40
C THR A 10 -14.59 6.60 48.71
N LEU A 11 -14.11 6.85 47.49
CA LEU A 11 -14.80 7.73 46.55
C LEU A 11 -16.19 7.14 46.35
N ALA A 12 -17.19 7.80 46.94
CA ALA A 12 -18.58 7.60 46.58
C ALA A 12 -18.71 7.96 45.09
N VAL A 13 -18.68 6.96 44.22
CA VAL A 13 -19.04 7.11 42.82
C VAL A 13 -20.52 7.52 42.83
N PRO A 14 -20.87 8.75 42.41
CA PRO A 14 -22.27 9.11 42.30
C PRO A 14 -22.92 8.15 41.31
N ASN A 15 -24.01 7.51 41.74
CA ASN A 15 -24.83 6.58 40.95
C ASN A 15 -24.98 7.11 39.53
N ALA A 16 -24.28 6.50 38.58
CA ALA A 16 -24.54 6.71 37.18
C ALA A 16 -26.00 6.31 36.94
N PRO A 17 -26.83 7.15 36.30
CA PRO A 17 -28.18 6.72 35.96
C PRO A 17 -28.04 5.49 35.05
N GLU A 18 -28.53 4.34 35.54
CA GLU A 18 -28.78 3.17 34.71
C GLU A 18 -29.68 3.63 33.56
N ARG A 19 -29.07 3.89 32.41
CA ARG A 19 -29.82 4.10 31.17
C ARG A 19 -30.47 2.76 30.86
N ALA A 20 -31.73 2.63 31.27
CA ALA A 20 -32.60 1.54 30.85
C ALA A 20 -32.45 1.36 29.33
N PRO A 21 -32.34 0.12 28.81
CA PRO A 21 -32.31 -0.10 27.38
C PRO A 21 -33.65 0.39 26.81
N SER A 22 -33.62 1.51 26.10
CA SER A 22 -34.77 2.01 25.35
C SER A 22 -35.14 0.99 24.28
N LYS A 23 -36.06 0.07 24.62
CA LYS A 23 -36.62 -0.93 23.71
C LYS A 23 -37.63 -0.29 22.77
N LYS A 24 -37.23 0.71 22.00
CA LYS A 24 -37.97 1.17 20.81
C LYS A 24 -36.96 1.70 19.78
N ALA A 25 -36.17 0.80 19.21
CA ALA A 25 -35.57 1.07 17.91
C ALA A 25 -36.74 1.36 16.96
N SER A 26 -36.83 2.60 16.50
CA SER A 26 -37.87 2.98 15.56
C SER A 26 -37.71 2.11 14.30
N ARG A 27 -38.80 1.84 13.57
CA ARG A 27 -38.69 1.09 12.30
C ARG A 27 -37.69 1.77 11.34
N LEU A 28 -37.51 3.08 11.49
CA LEU A 28 -36.52 3.89 10.79
C LEU A 28 -35.09 3.50 11.15
N ASP A 29 -34.77 3.33 12.44
CA ASP A 29 -33.42 2.93 12.86
C ASP A 29 -33.04 1.56 12.29
N ARG A 30 -33.98 0.60 12.31
CA ARG A 30 -33.73 -0.73 11.72
C ARG A 30 -33.49 -0.65 10.21
N LEU A 31 -34.14 0.27 9.52
CA LEU A 31 -33.99 0.46 8.08
C LEU A 31 -32.63 1.13 7.77
N VAL A 32 -32.25 2.15 8.53
CA VAL A 32 -30.95 2.83 8.40
C VAL A 32 -29.81 1.85 8.71
N TYR A 33 -29.90 1.11 9.81
CA TYR A 33 -28.92 0.07 10.14
C TYR A 33 -28.89 -1.05 9.09
N GLY A 34 -30.05 -1.47 8.57
CA GLY A 34 -30.13 -2.47 7.52
C GLY A 34 -29.43 -2.04 6.23
N VAL A 35 -29.69 -0.81 5.79
CA VAL A 35 -29.03 -0.22 4.60
C VAL A 35 -27.54 -0.05 4.84
N PHE A 36 -27.14 0.45 6.01
CA PHE A 36 -25.73 0.61 6.36
C PHE A 36 -24.98 -0.74 6.35
N ILE A 37 -25.57 -1.78 6.96
CA ILE A 37 -25.00 -3.13 6.96
C ILE A 37 -24.94 -3.69 5.53
N ALA A 38 -25.98 -3.51 4.73
CA ALA A 38 -26.01 -3.98 3.35
C ALA A 38 -24.92 -3.30 2.50
N LEU A 39 -24.75 -1.98 2.63
CA LEU A 39 -23.69 -1.24 1.94
C LEU A 39 -22.30 -1.66 2.41
N THR A 40 -22.11 -1.83 3.72
CA THR A 40 -20.84 -2.27 4.30
C THR A 40 -20.49 -3.69 3.83
N ALA A 41 -21.45 -4.61 3.87
CA ALA A 41 -21.27 -5.98 3.40
C ALA A 41 -20.98 -6.02 1.89
N ALA A 42 -21.71 -5.24 1.08
CA ALA A 42 -21.45 -5.13 -0.35
C ALA A 42 -20.05 -4.57 -0.63
N PHE A 43 -19.61 -3.57 0.13
CA PHE A 43 -18.27 -3.01 0.00
C PHE A 43 -17.19 -4.03 0.38
N VAL A 44 -17.36 -4.74 1.50
CA VAL A 44 -16.41 -5.78 1.94
C VAL A 44 -16.33 -6.91 0.92
N VAL A 45 -17.47 -7.41 0.43
CA VAL A 45 -17.50 -8.46 -0.60
C VAL A 45 -16.87 -7.97 -1.91
N SER A 46 -17.15 -6.74 -2.34
CA SER A 46 -16.52 -6.13 -3.52
C SER A 46 -15.02 -6.04 -3.37
N SER A 47 -14.54 -5.61 -2.19
CA SER A 47 -13.12 -5.50 -1.87
C SER A 47 -12.42 -6.87 -1.86
N ILE A 48 -13.06 -7.89 -1.26
CA ILE A 48 -12.56 -9.26 -1.27
C ILE A 48 -12.50 -9.81 -2.71
N VAL A 49 -13.53 -9.57 -3.53
CA VAL A 49 -13.55 -10.03 -4.92
C VAL A 49 -12.45 -9.36 -5.75
N GLN A 50 -12.19 -8.06 -5.55
CA GLN A 50 -11.10 -7.36 -6.24
C GLN A 50 -9.74 -7.98 -5.89
N VAL A 51 -9.45 -8.17 -4.59
CA VAL A 51 -8.19 -8.77 -4.14
C VAL A 51 -8.08 -10.24 -4.58
N ALA A 52 -9.15 -11.02 -4.44
CA ALA A 52 -9.17 -12.41 -4.89
C ALA A 52 -8.97 -12.50 -6.40
N SER A 53 -9.54 -11.57 -7.18
CA SER A 53 -9.37 -11.58 -8.62
C SER A 53 -7.92 -11.33 -9.04
N GLU A 54 -7.16 -10.53 -8.28
CA GLU A 54 -5.74 -10.27 -8.51
C GLU A 54 -4.85 -11.46 -8.16
N LEU A 55 -5.25 -12.25 -7.17
CA LEU A 55 -4.48 -13.41 -6.72
C LEU A 55 -4.82 -14.70 -7.49
N PHE A 56 -6.05 -14.86 -7.99
CA PHE A 56 -6.53 -16.12 -8.56
C PHE A 56 -6.76 -16.12 -10.08
N PHE A 57 -6.81 -14.96 -10.76
CA PHE A 57 -6.89 -14.92 -12.23
C PHE A 57 -5.51 -14.61 -12.83
N THR A 58 -4.64 -15.61 -12.84
CA THR A 58 -3.42 -15.64 -13.62
C THR A 58 -3.75 -15.90 -15.11
N ASP A 59 -3.42 -14.89 -15.90
CA ASP A 59 -3.01 -14.87 -17.31
C ASP A 59 -3.92 -15.11 -18.53
N GLU A 60 -5.12 -15.72 -18.51
CA GLU A 60 -5.81 -15.93 -19.82
C GLU A 60 -7.28 -15.50 -19.97
N ALA A 61 -7.98 -15.09 -18.90
CA ALA A 61 -9.43 -14.84 -19.00
C ALA A 61 -9.95 -13.62 -18.25
N ARG A 62 -9.16 -12.54 -18.16
CA ARG A 62 -9.71 -11.25 -17.73
C ARG A 62 -10.36 -10.54 -18.92
N PRO A 63 -11.68 -10.30 -18.94
CA PRO A 63 -12.18 -9.12 -19.64
C PRO A 63 -11.45 -7.94 -19.01
N LYS A 64 -10.62 -7.24 -19.82
CA LYS A 64 -9.86 -6.06 -19.41
C LYS A 64 -10.79 -5.20 -18.56
N ALA A 65 -10.43 -5.00 -17.29
CA ALA A 65 -11.16 -4.11 -16.41
C ALA A 65 -11.34 -2.78 -17.15
N ALA A 66 -12.59 -2.46 -17.52
CA ALA A 66 -12.95 -1.31 -18.33
C ALA A 66 -12.72 0.05 -17.61
N GLY A 67 -11.94 0.06 -16.53
CA GLY A 67 -11.60 1.24 -15.74
C GLY A 67 -10.11 1.51 -15.55
N ALA A 68 -9.21 0.68 -16.10
CA ALA A 68 -7.75 0.85 -15.89
C ALA A 68 -6.92 0.86 -17.19
N ALA A 69 -7.57 0.77 -18.36
CA ALA A 69 -6.88 0.95 -19.63
C ALA A 69 -6.68 2.46 -19.86
N GLY A 70 -5.58 3.00 -19.33
CA GLY A 70 -5.06 4.27 -19.80
C GLY A 70 -4.87 4.23 -21.33
N PRO A 71 -4.84 5.39 -22.00
CA PRO A 71 -4.69 5.43 -23.44
C PRO A 71 -3.38 4.73 -23.84
N ALA A 72 -3.48 3.82 -24.82
CA ALA A 72 -2.35 3.02 -25.24
C ALA A 72 -1.31 3.90 -25.95
N VAL A 73 -0.03 3.71 -25.59
CA VAL A 73 1.11 4.27 -26.32
C VAL A 73 1.51 3.33 -27.46
N ASN A 74 2.29 3.85 -28.40
CA ASN A 74 2.87 3.10 -29.49
C ASN A 74 3.79 1.97 -28.97
N PRO A 75 4.00 0.90 -29.76
CA PRO A 75 4.78 -0.26 -29.30
C PRO A 75 6.23 0.07 -28.89
N ALA A 76 6.88 1.02 -29.57
CA ALA A 76 8.26 1.40 -29.26
C ALA A 76 8.37 2.10 -27.89
N CYS A 77 7.45 3.01 -27.59
CA CYS A 77 7.35 3.66 -26.28
C CYS A 77 6.96 2.65 -25.20
N ALA A 78 6.00 1.75 -25.47
CA ALA A 78 5.59 0.70 -24.54
C ALA A 78 6.76 -0.22 -24.14
N GLU A 79 7.56 -0.68 -25.10
CA GLU A 79 8.73 -1.53 -24.87
C GLU A 79 9.74 -0.84 -23.95
N ARG A 80 10.09 0.42 -24.25
CA ARG A 80 11.05 1.19 -23.44
C ARG A 80 10.53 1.52 -22.04
N ILE A 81 9.23 1.75 -21.90
CA ILE A 81 8.60 1.91 -20.58
C ILE A 81 8.70 0.58 -19.81
N GLY A 82 8.45 -0.55 -20.46
CA GLY A 82 8.59 -1.88 -19.87
C GLY A 82 9.99 -2.15 -19.35
N ASP A 83 11.03 -1.84 -20.15
CA ASP A 83 12.43 -1.94 -19.74
C ASP A 83 12.71 -1.09 -18.49
N MET A 84 12.18 0.13 -18.43
CA MET A 84 12.40 1.03 -17.29
C MET A 84 11.66 0.55 -16.04
N ILE A 85 10.43 0.03 -16.18
CA ILE A 85 9.70 -0.58 -15.06
C ILE A 85 10.49 -1.74 -14.49
N HIS A 86 11.01 -2.63 -15.35
CA HIS A 86 11.82 -3.76 -14.92
C HIS A 86 13.07 -3.29 -14.14
N ALA A 87 13.77 -2.28 -14.66
CA ALA A 87 14.95 -1.73 -13.97
C ALA A 87 14.60 -1.10 -12.61
N ILE A 88 13.48 -0.38 -12.51
CA ILE A 88 12.98 0.17 -11.24
C ILE A 88 12.69 -0.95 -10.24
N ASP A 89 12.06 -2.03 -10.67
CA ASP A 89 11.76 -3.16 -9.80
C ASP A 89 13.02 -3.86 -9.29
N VAL A 90 14.04 -4.03 -10.14
CA VAL A 90 15.35 -4.55 -9.73
C VAL A 90 15.98 -3.63 -8.69
N ALA A 91 16.00 -2.32 -8.93
CA ALA A 91 16.55 -1.34 -7.97
C ALA A 91 15.77 -1.34 -6.64
N ARG A 92 14.44 -1.43 -6.70
CA ARG A 92 13.55 -1.52 -5.53
C ARG A 92 13.89 -2.74 -4.69
N LEU A 93 14.03 -3.90 -5.32
CA LEU A 93 14.38 -5.15 -4.63
C LEU A 93 15.77 -5.05 -3.99
N GLU A 94 16.77 -4.58 -4.72
CA GLU A 94 18.13 -4.48 -4.17
C GLU A 94 18.23 -3.54 -2.97
N ALA A 95 17.51 -2.41 -3.02
CA ALA A 95 17.42 -1.45 -1.94
C ALA A 95 16.60 -1.99 -0.75
N SER A 96 15.53 -2.75 -0.99
CA SER A 96 14.69 -3.28 0.09
C SER A 96 15.42 -4.29 0.97
N HIS A 97 16.52 -4.91 0.49
CA HIS A 97 17.36 -5.83 1.25
C HIS A 97 18.33 -5.16 2.23
N LYS A 98 18.46 -3.83 2.20
CA LYS A 98 19.40 -3.12 3.09
C LYS A 98 18.87 -3.00 4.52
N SER A 99 19.75 -2.61 5.44
CA SER A 99 19.53 -2.64 6.90
C SER A 99 19.03 -1.33 7.50
N ASP A 100 19.11 -0.26 6.73
CA ASP A 100 18.82 1.10 7.15
C ASP A 100 18.51 1.96 5.93
N ARG A 101 17.98 3.15 6.18
CA ARG A 101 17.50 4.07 5.16
C ARG A 101 18.58 4.54 4.20
N ASP A 102 19.75 4.91 4.72
CA ASP A 102 20.77 5.58 3.93
C ASP A 102 21.45 4.59 2.97
N THR A 103 21.70 3.36 3.45
CA THR A 103 22.21 2.28 2.60
C THR A 103 21.18 1.84 1.56
N ALA A 104 19.89 1.81 1.90
CA ALA A 104 18.82 1.52 0.95
C ALA A 104 18.73 2.59 -0.16
N LEU A 105 18.77 3.87 0.21
CA LEU A 105 18.70 4.98 -0.74
C LEU A 105 19.91 4.99 -1.69
N HIS A 106 21.12 4.78 -1.16
CA HIS A 106 22.32 4.65 -1.98
C HIS A 106 22.26 3.43 -2.91
N ALA A 107 21.78 2.28 -2.42
CA ALA A 107 21.63 1.09 -3.25
C ALA A 107 20.61 1.28 -4.37
N TYR A 108 19.49 1.94 -4.06
CA TYR A 108 18.48 2.29 -5.05
C TYR A 108 19.06 3.20 -6.14
N SER A 109 19.77 4.26 -5.76
CA SER A 109 20.36 5.18 -6.74
C SER A 109 21.37 4.49 -7.65
N VAL A 110 22.28 3.68 -7.08
CA VAL A 110 23.29 2.95 -7.85
C VAL A 110 22.66 1.95 -8.82
N ALA A 111 21.68 1.17 -8.38
CA ALA A 111 21.02 0.19 -9.24
C ALA A 111 20.23 0.86 -10.37
N LYS A 112 19.72 2.07 -10.12
CA LYS A 112 18.93 2.85 -11.07
C LYS A 112 19.77 3.53 -12.16
N ASP A 113 21.00 3.94 -11.84
CA ASP A 113 21.83 4.79 -12.69
C ASP A 113 22.01 4.23 -14.11
N ALA A 114 22.23 2.92 -14.25
CA ALA A 114 22.44 2.29 -15.55
C ALA A 114 21.20 2.40 -16.47
N ALA A 115 20.00 2.30 -15.91
CA ALA A 115 18.76 2.46 -16.66
C ALA A 115 18.47 3.94 -16.96
N TRP A 116 18.73 4.82 -16.00
CA TRP A 116 18.53 6.27 -16.18
C TRP A 116 19.49 6.90 -17.19
N ALA A 117 20.68 6.33 -17.37
CA ALA A 117 21.59 6.72 -18.46
C ALA A 117 20.93 6.60 -19.85
N ARG A 118 19.96 5.68 -20.02
CA ARG A 118 19.20 5.48 -21.26
C ARG A 118 17.85 6.20 -21.27
N TYR A 119 17.53 7.00 -20.26
CA TYR A 119 16.25 7.71 -20.16
C TYR A 119 16.00 8.63 -21.38
N GLY A 120 17.06 9.25 -21.92
CA GLY A 120 16.94 10.06 -23.14
C GLY A 120 16.54 9.27 -24.40
N GLU A 121 16.77 7.95 -24.46
CA GLU A 121 16.25 7.09 -25.52
C GLU A 121 14.75 6.83 -25.34
N LEU A 122 14.31 6.60 -24.10
CA LEU A 122 12.91 6.47 -23.74
C LEU A 122 12.11 7.73 -24.09
N THR A 123 12.61 8.92 -23.71
CA THR A 123 11.93 10.18 -24.03
C THR A 123 11.74 10.34 -25.54
N ARG A 124 12.78 10.06 -26.34
CA ARG A 124 12.70 10.12 -27.81
C ARG A 124 11.71 9.11 -28.40
N ALA A 125 11.63 7.91 -27.84
CA ALA A 125 10.68 6.89 -28.28
C ALA A 125 9.21 7.28 -27.99
N CYS A 126 8.98 8.05 -26.94
CA CYS A 126 7.64 8.49 -26.52
C CYS A 126 7.26 9.88 -27.04
N GLU A 127 8.19 10.68 -27.56
CA GLU A 127 7.94 12.07 -27.99
C GLU A 127 6.95 12.18 -29.16
N SER A 128 6.97 11.21 -30.09
CA SER A 128 6.03 11.17 -31.21
C SER A 128 4.66 10.60 -30.83
N ASP A 129 4.47 10.17 -29.57
CA ASP A 129 3.22 9.56 -29.11
C ASP A 129 2.28 10.59 -28.48
N PRO A 130 1.00 10.67 -28.89
CA PRO A 130 0.03 11.56 -28.27
C PRO A 130 -0.13 11.36 -26.75
N ASN A 131 0.10 10.13 -26.26
CA ASN A 131 -0.03 9.75 -24.86
C ASN A 131 1.34 9.61 -24.16
N GLY A 132 2.45 9.90 -24.86
CA GLY A 132 3.79 9.69 -24.36
C GLY A 132 4.12 10.51 -23.12
N VAL A 133 3.66 11.77 -23.07
CA VAL A 133 3.86 12.67 -21.92
C VAL A 133 3.21 12.11 -20.65
N ASP A 134 1.96 11.64 -20.76
CA ASP A 134 1.24 11.07 -19.61
C ASP A 134 1.87 9.75 -19.15
N ALA A 135 2.37 8.95 -20.09
CA ALA A 135 3.06 7.69 -19.81
C ALA A 135 4.39 7.93 -19.07
N LEU A 136 5.19 8.91 -19.50
CA LEU A 136 6.42 9.33 -18.81
C LEU A 136 6.11 9.89 -17.42
N ALA A 137 5.06 10.70 -17.28
CA ALA A 137 4.62 11.21 -15.99
C ALA A 137 4.15 10.09 -15.04
N ALA A 138 3.50 9.04 -15.58
CA ALA A 138 3.13 7.86 -14.80
C ALA A 138 4.35 7.07 -14.34
N LEU A 139 5.36 6.92 -15.20
CA LEU A 139 6.62 6.27 -14.88
C LEU A 139 7.39 7.01 -13.78
N ASP A 140 7.44 8.34 -13.82
CA ASP A 140 8.03 9.16 -12.76
C ASP A 140 7.30 8.98 -11.42
N ARG A 141 5.97 8.89 -11.44
CA ARG A 141 5.19 8.61 -10.21
C ARG A 141 5.49 7.20 -9.68
N PHE A 142 5.64 6.23 -10.57
CA PHE A 142 5.99 4.85 -10.22
C PHE A 142 7.39 4.78 -9.59
N GLU A 143 8.39 5.43 -10.18
CA GLU A 143 9.75 5.46 -9.62
C GLU A 143 9.78 6.04 -8.20
N ARG A 144 9.13 7.18 -7.96
CA ARG A 144 9.08 7.77 -6.62
C ARG A 144 8.33 6.89 -5.63
N ALA A 145 7.33 6.12 -6.10
CA ALA A 145 6.62 5.17 -5.25
C ALA A 145 7.50 3.97 -4.90
N ALA A 146 8.25 3.43 -5.87
CA ALA A 146 9.18 2.32 -5.69
C ALA A 146 10.33 2.68 -4.73
N GLU A 147 10.92 3.87 -4.85
CA GLU A 147 11.96 4.35 -3.93
C GLU A 147 11.44 4.40 -2.49
N ARG A 148 10.27 5.00 -2.28
CA ARG A 148 9.64 5.10 -0.95
C ARG A 148 9.31 3.73 -0.36
N ASP A 149 8.83 2.80 -1.18
CA ASP A 149 8.53 1.42 -0.77
C ASP A 149 9.81 0.69 -0.34
N ALA A 150 10.87 0.75 -1.15
CA ALA A 150 12.15 0.12 -0.84
C ALA A 150 12.75 0.65 0.48
N ILE A 151 12.75 1.97 0.67
CA ILE A 151 13.25 2.59 1.89
C ILE A 151 12.42 2.17 3.10
N ARG A 152 11.09 2.18 2.98
CA ARG A 152 10.19 1.74 4.05
C ARG A 152 10.49 0.29 4.45
N GLN A 153 10.58 -0.60 3.47
CA GLN A 153 10.89 -2.02 3.71
C GLN A 153 12.26 -2.21 4.38
N ALA A 154 13.28 -1.48 3.94
CA ALA A 154 14.61 -1.55 4.57
C ALA A 154 14.59 -1.10 6.04
N VAL A 155 13.83 -0.06 6.38
CA VAL A 155 13.71 0.43 7.76
C VAL A 155 12.91 -0.54 8.62
N GLU A 156 11.76 -1.02 8.13
CA GLU A 156 10.86 -1.90 8.88
C GLU A 156 11.49 -3.28 9.11
N LEU A 157 12.10 -3.86 8.08
CA LEU A 157 12.70 -5.19 8.15
C LEU A 157 14.15 -5.18 8.63
N GLY A 158 14.85 -4.03 8.57
CA GLY A 158 16.26 -3.95 8.92
C GLY A 158 16.57 -4.37 10.36
N ARG A 159 15.70 -4.01 11.33
CA ARG A 159 15.85 -4.48 12.72
C ARG A 159 15.60 -5.98 12.83
N VAL A 160 14.57 -6.50 12.15
CA VAL A 160 14.23 -7.92 12.17
C VAL A 160 15.36 -8.75 11.56
N ARG A 161 15.92 -8.32 10.42
CA ARG A 161 17.06 -8.97 9.76
C ARG A 161 18.28 -9.04 10.66
N ARG A 162 18.67 -7.93 11.30
CA ARG A 162 19.77 -7.93 12.28
C ARG A 162 19.52 -8.89 13.45
N SER A 163 18.27 -8.97 13.92
CA SER A 163 17.90 -9.93 14.95
C SER A 163 18.00 -11.38 14.47
N VAL A 164 17.56 -11.68 13.25
CA VAL A 164 17.68 -13.02 12.65
C VAL A 164 19.16 -13.39 12.45
N ASP A 165 19.96 -12.47 11.89
CA ASP A 165 21.39 -12.66 11.65
C ASP A 165 22.18 -12.93 12.93
N SER A 166 21.73 -12.38 14.07
CA SER A 166 22.37 -12.65 15.38
C SER A 166 22.20 -14.09 15.88
N PHE A 167 21.27 -14.88 15.32
CA PHE A 167 21.12 -16.30 15.64
C PHE A 167 21.91 -17.21 14.69
N ILE A 168 22.38 -16.69 13.55
CA ILE A 168 23.08 -17.46 12.51
C ILE A 168 24.61 -17.27 12.61
N ARG A 169 25.06 -16.16 13.20
CA ARG A 169 26.48 -15.93 13.53
C ARG A 169 26.86 -16.57 14.85
#